data_AF-A0A9X1LPW7-F1
#
_entry.id   AF-A0A9X1LPW7-F1
#
_cell.length_a   1.000
_cell.length_b   1.000
_cell.length_c   1.000
_cell.angle_alpha   90.00
_cell.angle_beta   90.00
_cell.angle_gamma   90.00
#
_symmetry.space_group_name_H-M   'P 1'
#
loop_
_entity.id
_entity.type
_entity.pdbx_description
1 polymer ?
#
loop_
_entity_poly.entity_id
_entity_poly.type
_entity_poly.pdbx_seq_one_letter_code
_entity_poly.pdbx_strand_id
1 'polypeptide(L)'
;MTKRQKYRDVSRFLRSQGWEIARTKGSHEIWKSKDGARILSVAAHGGLRGRREADSRRVPGHATELELRGTTAMTEARRIRAHAYRDDDGWWTIKIPELTSPGPNGRTIVATGAATTYRGIDKAAHDLAAAWLDDDSAVAVDVEVDVPDEIAKLWRDGKEAEETSRAAQARAVVLRRSAVRALRARGYPAEAAAAAFGVSRQRIGQLEKSEPTEKAAS
;
A
#
# COMPACT_ATOMS: atom_id res chain seq x y z
N MET A 1 12.16 -10.80 -17.53
CA MET A 1 10.79 -10.31 -17.28
C MET A 1 9.83 -11.06 -18.20
N THR A 2 8.80 -11.70 -17.66
CA THR A 2 7.83 -12.48 -18.45
C THR A 2 6.87 -11.56 -19.18
N LYS A 3 6.79 -11.70 -20.51
CA LYS A 3 5.91 -10.90 -21.37
C LYS A 3 4.43 -11.16 -21.02
N ARG A 4 3.71 -10.09 -20.63
CA ARG A 4 2.26 -10.12 -20.35
C ARG A 4 1.51 -10.68 -21.55
N GLN A 5 0.69 -11.71 -21.32
CA GLN A 5 -0.13 -12.34 -22.35
C GLN A 5 -1.46 -11.60 -22.48
N LYS A 6 -1.93 -11.36 -23.71
CA LYS A 6 -3.21 -10.69 -23.94
C LYS A 6 -4.35 -11.59 -23.47
N TYR A 7 -5.41 -11.01 -22.91
CA TYR A 7 -6.61 -11.76 -22.47
C TYR A 7 -7.11 -12.73 -23.55
N ARG A 8 -7.19 -12.29 -24.81
CA ARG A 8 -7.60 -13.14 -25.95
C ARG A 8 -6.73 -14.40 -26.13
N ASP A 9 -5.43 -14.27 -25.87
CA ASP A 9 -4.48 -15.37 -26.04
C ASP A 9 -4.52 -16.30 -24.83
N VAL A 10 -4.71 -15.74 -23.62
CA VAL A 10 -4.97 -16.49 -22.38
C VAL A 10 -6.28 -17.27 -22.46
N SER A 11 -7.39 -16.64 -22.86
CA SER A 11 -8.70 -17.29 -22.95
C SER A 11 -8.74 -18.36 -24.04
N ARG A 12 -8.07 -18.15 -25.18
CA ARG A 12 -7.90 -19.18 -26.22
C ARG A 12 -7.14 -20.39 -25.69
N PHE A 13 -6.05 -20.16 -24.95
CA PHE A 13 -5.26 -21.24 -24.35
C PHE A 13 -6.06 -22.01 -23.29
N LEU A 14 -6.78 -21.32 -22.41
CA LEU A 14 -7.61 -21.97 -21.38
C LEU A 14 -8.69 -22.87 -22.01
N ARG A 15 -9.40 -22.37 -23.03
CA ARG A 15 -10.38 -23.19 -23.77
C ARG A 15 -9.74 -24.41 -24.44
N SER A 16 -8.54 -24.27 -25.00
CA SER A 16 -7.84 -25.41 -25.63
C SER A 16 -7.42 -26.47 -24.62
N GLN A 17 -7.31 -26.12 -23.33
CA GLN A 17 -7.03 -27.04 -22.22
C GLN A 17 -8.31 -27.55 -21.53
N GLY A 18 -9.49 -27.31 -22.12
CA GLY A 18 -10.78 -27.75 -21.56
C GLY A 18 -11.21 -26.99 -20.31
N TRP A 19 -10.72 -25.76 -20.12
CA TRP A 19 -11.23 -24.88 -19.07
C TRP A 19 -12.48 -24.15 -19.56
N GLU A 20 -13.43 -24.00 -18.65
CA GLU A 20 -14.70 -23.35 -18.91
C GLU A 20 -14.85 -22.12 -18.04
N ILE A 21 -15.57 -21.11 -18.55
CA ILE A 21 -15.91 -19.94 -17.74
C ILE A 21 -17.00 -20.38 -16.77
N ALA A 22 -16.66 -20.42 -15.48
CA ALA A 22 -17.61 -20.74 -14.43
C ALA A 22 -18.53 -19.55 -14.15
N ARG A 23 -17.97 -18.32 -14.19
CA ARG A 23 -18.72 -17.08 -13.98
C ARG A 23 -17.93 -15.84 -14.38
N THR A 24 -18.65 -14.73 -14.51
CA THR A 24 -18.07 -13.40 -14.72
C THR A 24 -18.53 -12.49 -13.59
N LYS A 25 -17.58 -11.80 -12.92
CA LYS A 25 -17.87 -10.83 -11.87
C LYS A 25 -17.07 -9.55 -12.12
N GLY A 26 -17.80 -8.47 -12.42
CA GLY A 26 -17.18 -7.21 -12.85
C GLY A 26 -16.30 -7.41 -14.09
N SER A 27 -15.05 -6.95 -14.00
CA SER A 27 -14.05 -7.04 -15.07
C SER A 27 -13.27 -8.36 -15.12
N HIS A 28 -13.64 -9.35 -14.32
CA HIS A 28 -12.93 -10.63 -14.19
C HIS A 28 -13.82 -11.80 -14.60
N GLU A 29 -13.21 -12.74 -15.32
CA GLU A 29 -13.76 -14.06 -15.60
C GLU A 29 -13.08 -15.10 -14.71
N ILE A 30 -13.89 -15.91 -14.05
CA ILE A 30 -13.42 -17.06 -13.28
C ILE A 30 -13.53 -18.30 -14.16
N TRP A 31 -12.40 -18.93 -14.40
CA TRP A 31 -12.23 -20.12 -15.21
C TRP A 31 -12.05 -21.33 -14.30
N LYS A 32 -12.73 -22.43 -14.63
CA LYS A 32 -12.66 -23.69 -13.92
C LYS A 32 -12.12 -24.77 -14.86
N SER A 33 -11.21 -25.60 -14.37
CA SER A 33 -10.72 -26.76 -15.13
C SER A 33 -11.84 -27.79 -15.35
N LYS A 34 -11.68 -28.65 -16.36
CA LYS A 34 -12.65 -29.71 -16.72
C LYS A 34 -13.07 -30.61 -15.55
N ASP A 35 -12.14 -30.90 -14.63
CA ASP A 35 -12.37 -31.71 -13.44
C ASP A 35 -12.95 -30.92 -12.25
N GLY A 36 -13.11 -29.62 -12.41
CA GLY A 36 -13.58 -28.73 -11.38
C GLY A 36 -12.59 -28.41 -10.25
N ALA A 37 -11.39 -29.02 -10.27
CA ALA A 37 -10.45 -28.98 -9.16
C ALA A 37 -9.57 -27.71 -9.12
N ARG A 38 -9.57 -26.92 -10.20
CA ARG A 38 -8.73 -25.73 -10.33
C ARG A 38 -9.56 -24.53 -10.75
N ILE A 39 -9.26 -23.39 -10.14
CA ILE A 39 -9.93 -22.12 -10.38
C ILE A 39 -8.86 -21.08 -10.74
N LEU A 40 -9.15 -20.25 -11.74
CA LEU A 40 -8.29 -19.17 -12.20
C LEU A 40 -9.14 -17.91 -12.44
N SER A 41 -8.76 -16.79 -11.85
CA SER A 41 -9.32 -15.48 -12.19
C SER A 41 -8.50 -14.83 -13.31
N VAL A 42 -9.18 -14.38 -14.38
CA VAL A 42 -8.57 -13.70 -15.52
C VAL A 42 -9.29 -12.38 -15.75
N ALA A 43 -8.56 -11.27 -15.73
CA ALA A 43 -9.12 -9.97 -16.09
C ALA A 43 -9.47 -9.91 -17.59
N ALA A 44 -10.72 -9.60 -17.92
CA ALA A 44 -11.29 -9.65 -19.27
C ALA A 44 -11.00 -8.40 -20.12
N HIS A 45 -10.24 -7.41 -19.63
CA HIS A 45 -10.05 -6.15 -20.34
C HIS A 45 -8.65 -5.96 -20.92
N GLY A 46 -8.60 -5.95 -22.26
CA GLY A 46 -7.70 -5.13 -23.05
C GLY A 46 -8.48 -3.97 -23.68
N GLY A 47 -8.37 -2.78 -23.09
CA GLY A 47 -8.69 -1.46 -23.67
C GLY A 47 -10.16 -1.03 -23.67
N LEU A 48 -10.46 0.16 -23.12
CA LEU A 48 -11.53 1.03 -23.61
C LEU A 48 -11.19 2.51 -23.48
N ARG A 49 -11.10 3.16 -24.65
CA ARG A 49 -11.35 4.58 -24.88
C ARG A 49 -12.84 4.86 -24.61
N GLY A 50 -13.13 6.08 -24.14
CA GLY A 50 -14.39 6.76 -24.45
C GLY A 50 -15.51 6.65 -23.42
N ARG A 51 -15.49 7.60 -22.49
CA ARG A 51 -16.67 8.15 -21.78
C ARG A 51 -17.90 8.19 -22.69
N ARG A 52 -19.03 7.59 -22.25
CA ARG A 52 -20.37 8.19 -22.41
C ARG A 52 -21.24 7.86 -21.20
N GLU A 53 -21.83 8.95 -20.74
CA GLU A 53 -22.84 9.14 -19.72
C GLU A 53 -24.23 8.83 -20.32
N ALA A 54 -25.07 8.11 -19.57
CA ALA A 54 -26.51 7.90 -19.70
C ALA A 54 -26.85 6.56 -19.00
N ASP A 55 -27.96 6.32 -18.32
CA ASP A 55 -29.17 7.07 -18.02
C ASP A 55 -29.84 6.25 -16.92
N SER A 56 -30.10 6.86 -15.77
CA SER A 56 -30.75 6.23 -14.62
C SER A 56 -32.27 6.36 -14.76
N ARG A 57 -32.93 5.25 -15.13
CA ARG A 57 -34.38 5.12 -14.98
C ARG A 57 -34.75 3.94 -14.08
N ARG A 58 -35.49 4.27 -13.01
CA ARG A 58 -36.40 3.40 -12.24
C ARG A 58 -37.35 2.67 -13.21
N VAL A 59 -38.01 1.55 -12.89
CA VAL A 59 -39.01 1.28 -11.82
C VAL A 59 -39.26 -0.27 -11.71
N PRO A 60 -40.24 -0.82 -10.95
CA PRO A 60 -40.12 -1.46 -9.64
C PRO A 60 -40.46 -2.97 -9.57
N GLY A 61 -40.23 -3.56 -8.38
CA GLY A 61 -41.16 -4.45 -7.69
C GLY A 61 -41.41 -5.84 -8.27
N HIS A 62 -40.90 -6.87 -7.59
CA HIS A 62 -41.71 -8.01 -7.16
C HIS A 62 -41.01 -8.67 -5.97
N ALA A 63 -41.62 -8.52 -4.80
CA ALA A 63 -41.37 -9.40 -3.66
C ALA A 63 -41.94 -10.77 -4.00
N THR A 64 -41.17 -11.83 -3.73
CA THR A 64 -41.75 -13.07 -3.25
C THR A 64 -40.82 -13.65 -2.20
N GLU A 65 -41.38 -13.65 -1.01
CA GLU A 65 -40.92 -14.16 0.25
C GLU A 65 -40.84 -15.69 0.21
N LEU A 66 -39.68 -16.24 0.57
CA LEU A 66 -39.61 -17.55 1.20
C LEU A 66 -38.60 -17.44 2.34
N GLU A 67 -39.12 -17.19 3.53
CA GLU A 67 -38.39 -17.29 4.78
C GLU A 67 -37.84 -18.72 4.95
N LEU A 68 -36.53 -18.83 5.15
CA LEU A 68 -35.97 -19.86 6.03
C LEU A 68 -35.01 -19.16 6.99
N ARG A 69 -35.46 -19.07 8.23
CA ARG A 69 -34.74 -18.53 9.38
C ARG A 69 -33.49 -19.36 9.63
N GLY A 70 -32.34 -18.70 9.57
CA GLY A 70 -31.06 -19.19 10.05
C GLY A 70 -30.25 -18.01 10.54
N THR A 71 -30.28 -17.79 11.84
CA THR A 71 -29.44 -16.90 12.66
C THR A 71 -28.16 -16.43 11.97
N THR A 72 -28.17 -15.25 11.34
CA THR A 72 -26.94 -14.64 10.82
C THR A 72 -26.19 -14.02 11.98
N ALA A 73 -25.29 -14.81 12.58
CA ALA A 73 -24.15 -14.24 13.27
C ALA A 73 -23.53 -13.21 12.32
N MET A 74 -23.37 -11.96 12.77
CA MET A 74 -22.53 -10.99 12.06
C MET A 74 -21.13 -11.58 12.00
N THR A 75 -20.84 -12.30 10.92
CA THR A 75 -19.52 -12.85 10.63
C THR A 75 -18.56 -11.66 10.60
N GLU A 76 -17.59 -11.62 11.51
CA GLU A 76 -16.52 -10.62 11.43
C GLU A 76 -15.92 -10.68 10.03
N ALA A 77 -15.91 -9.54 9.35
CA ALA A 77 -15.39 -9.42 8.01
C ALA A 77 -13.98 -10.02 7.95
N ARG A 78 -13.79 -11.09 7.19
CA ARG A 78 -12.48 -11.71 7.02
C ARG A 78 -11.56 -10.69 6.37
N ARG A 79 -10.52 -10.27 7.09
CA ARG A 79 -9.49 -9.37 6.59
C ARG A 79 -8.45 -10.13 5.78
N ILE A 80 -8.14 -9.66 4.58
CA ILE A 80 -7.17 -10.27 3.67
C ILE A 80 -6.23 -9.18 3.16
N ARG A 81 -4.92 -9.46 3.15
CA ARG A 81 -3.92 -8.53 2.61
C ARG A 81 -3.74 -8.68 1.11
N ALA A 82 -3.74 -7.55 0.41
CA ALA A 82 -3.40 -7.44 -0.98
C ALA A 82 -2.14 -6.59 -1.15
N HIS A 83 -1.28 -6.98 -2.08
CA HIS A 83 -0.08 -6.25 -2.46
C HIS A 83 -0.26 -5.66 -3.84
N ALA A 84 -0.04 -4.36 -3.98
CA ALA A 84 -0.17 -3.64 -5.23
C ALA A 84 1.16 -2.98 -5.60
N TYR A 85 1.66 -3.25 -6.80
CA TYR A 85 2.84 -2.59 -7.34
C TYR A 85 2.58 -2.08 -8.75
N ARG A 86 3.36 -1.09 -9.16
CA ARG A 86 3.24 -0.49 -10.48
C ARG A 86 4.22 -1.14 -11.45
N ASP A 87 3.70 -1.68 -12.54
CA ASP A 87 4.50 -2.23 -13.63
C ASP A 87 5.06 -1.11 -14.52
N ASP A 88 6.10 -1.44 -15.29
CA ASP A 88 6.74 -0.53 -16.25
C ASP A 88 5.80 -0.05 -17.36
N ASP A 89 4.74 -0.81 -17.65
CA ASP A 89 3.70 -0.46 -18.62
C ASP A 89 2.65 0.52 -18.06
N GLY A 90 2.84 0.96 -16.82
CA GLY A 90 2.01 1.95 -16.12
C GLY A 90 0.76 1.37 -15.45
N TRP A 91 0.51 0.06 -15.55
CA TRP A 91 -0.57 -0.62 -14.82
C TRP A 91 -0.18 -0.91 -13.38
N TRP A 92 -1.19 -1.08 -12.55
CA TRP A 92 -1.06 -1.62 -11.20
C TRP A 92 -1.39 -3.10 -11.23
N THR A 93 -0.44 -3.93 -10.83
CA THR A 93 -0.69 -5.35 -10.57
C THR A 93 -1.02 -5.53 -9.09
N ILE A 94 -2.05 -6.33 -8.82
CA ILE A 94 -2.56 -6.60 -7.48
C ILE A 94 -2.44 -8.10 -7.24
N LYS A 95 -1.85 -8.50 -6.11
CA LYS A 95 -1.71 -9.89 -5.69
C LYS A 95 -2.33 -10.08 -4.32
N ILE A 96 -3.03 -11.19 -4.12
CA ILE A 96 -3.54 -11.59 -2.80
C ILE A 96 -2.86 -12.92 -2.44
N PRO A 97 -1.70 -12.90 -1.75
CA PRO A 97 -0.88 -14.10 -1.54
C PRO A 97 -1.58 -15.23 -0.79
N GLU A 98 -2.56 -14.89 0.04
CA GLU A 98 -3.35 -15.85 0.82
C GLU A 98 -4.39 -16.59 -0.03
N LEU A 99 -4.73 -16.06 -1.21
CA LEU A 99 -5.69 -16.65 -2.14
C LEU A 99 -4.93 -17.35 -3.26
N THR A 100 -4.87 -18.68 -3.18
CA THR A 100 -4.11 -19.50 -4.14
C THR A 100 -4.89 -20.68 -4.68
N SER A 101 -4.41 -21.26 -5.77
CA SER A 101 -4.94 -22.50 -6.36
C SER A 101 -3.85 -23.31 -7.07
N PRO A 102 -3.97 -24.63 -7.18
CA PRO A 102 -3.02 -25.45 -7.93
C PRO A 102 -3.08 -25.13 -9.43
N GLY A 103 -1.93 -24.84 -10.04
CA GLY A 103 -1.81 -24.59 -11.47
C GLY A 103 -1.57 -25.84 -12.31
N PRO A 104 -1.69 -25.74 -13.65
CA PRO A 104 -1.58 -26.86 -14.58
C PRO A 104 -0.28 -27.66 -14.49
N ASN A 105 0.81 -26.99 -14.10
CA ASN A 105 2.16 -27.56 -14.06
C ASN A 105 2.63 -27.84 -12.62
N GLY A 106 1.70 -27.97 -11.66
CA GLY A 106 2.02 -28.13 -10.24
C GLY A 106 2.49 -26.84 -9.54
N ARG A 107 2.54 -25.71 -10.24
CA ARG A 107 2.85 -24.40 -9.67
C ARG A 107 1.65 -23.78 -9.00
N THR A 108 1.81 -23.19 -7.82
CA THR A 108 0.77 -22.42 -7.14
C THR A 108 0.46 -21.14 -7.92
N ILE A 109 -0.81 -20.94 -8.25
CA ILE A 109 -1.33 -19.70 -8.84
C ILE A 109 -1.82 -18.84 -7.69
N VAL A 110 -1.34 -17.60 -7.63
CA VAL A 110 -1.81 -16.57 -6.69
C VAL A 110 -2.88 -15.74 -7.36
N ALA A 111 -3.95 -15.40 -6.63
CA ALA A 111 -4.97 -14.48 -7.11
C ALA A 111 -4.31 -13.17 -7.53
N THR A 112 -4.42 -12.86 -8.82
CA THR A 112 -3.76 -11.71 -9.44
C THR A 112 -4.78 -10.91 -10.25
N GLY A 113 -4.89 -9.62 -9.95
CA GLY A 113 -5.75 -8.67 -10.63
C GLY A 113 -4.95 -7.46 -11.12
N ALA A 114 -5.64 -6.51 -11.75
CA ALA A 114 -4.98 -5.29 -12.21
C ALA A 114 -5.91 -4.07 -12.17
N ALA A 115 -5.31 -2.89 -12.04
CA ALA A 115 -5.98 -1.59 -12.15
C ALA A 115 -5.17 -0.64 -13.04
N THR A 116 -5.85 0.28 -13.73
CA THR A 116 -5.19 1.31 -14.57
C THR A 116 -4.82 2.57 -13.80
N THR A 117 -5.39 2.74 -12.60
CA THR A 117 -5.18 3.92 -11.76
C THR A 117 -5.03 3.49 -10.31
N TYR A 118 -4.28 4.27 -9.54
CA TYR A 118 -4.11 4.05 -8.10
C TYR A 118 -5.45 3.99 -7.35
N ARG A 119 -6.38 4.91 -7.67
CA ARG A 119 -7.72 4.95 -7.06
C ARG A 119 -8.58 3.72 -7.36
N GLY A 120 -8.22 2.95 -8.38
CA GLY A 120 -8.93 1.73 -8.76
C GLY A 120 -8.46 0.48 -8.04
N ILE A 121 -7.36 0.55 -7.28
CA ILE A 121 -6.73 -0.63 -6.67
C ILE A 121 -7.65 -1.29 -5.65
N ASP A 122 -8.21 -0.53 -4.71
CA ASP A 122 -9.04 -1.08 -3.63
C ASP A 122 -10.26 -1.83 -4.19
N LYS A 123 -10.94 -1.20 -5.16
CA LYS A 123 -12.07 -1.84 -5.84
C LYS A 123 -11.63 -3.11 -6.57
N ALA A 124 -10.53 -3.06 -7.32
CA ALA A 124 -10.05 -4.22 -8.07
C ALA A 124 -9.60 -5.37 -7.14
N ALA A 125 -9.02 -5.05 -5.99
CA ALA A 125 -8.61 -6.02 -4.97
C ALA A 125 -9.83 -6.69 -4.31
N HIS A 126 -10.86 -5.90 -3.97
CA HIS A 126 -12.12 -6.44 -3.44
C HIS A 126 -12.85 -7.31 -4.46
N ASP A 127 -12.98 -6.85 -5.71
CA ASP A 127 -13.59 -7.62 -6.80
C ASP A 127 -12.83 -8.95 -7.01
N LEU A 128 -11.49 -8.92 -6.97
CA LEU A 128 -10.64 -10.11 -7.09
C LEU A 128 -10.87 -11.09 -5.93
N ALA A 129 -10.90 -10.60 -4.69
CA ALA A 129 -11.11 -11.44 -3.51
C ALA A 129 -12.49 -12.11 -3.51
N ALA A 130 -13.56 -11.33 -3.77
CA ALA A 130 -14.91 -11.85 -3.81
C ALA A 130 -15.11 -12.87 -4.96
N ALA A 131 -14.46 -12.61 -6.12
CA ALA A 131 -14.51 -13.54 -7.23
C ALA A 131 -13.72 -14.84 -6.98
N TRP A 132 -12.70 -14.82 -6.12
CA TRP A 132 -11.92 -16.01 -5.77
C TRP A 132 -12.58 -16.85 -4.68
N LEU A 133 -13.22 -16.21 -3.68
CA LEU A 133 -13.77 -16.87 -2.51
C LEU A 133 -15.18 -17.44 -2.71
N ASP A 134 -15.85 -17.11 -3.80
CA ASP A 134 -17.26 -17.46 -4.00
C ASP A 134 -18.17 -16.98 -2.87
N ASP A 135 -17.77 -15.85 -2.29
CA ASP A 135 -18.48 -15.20 -1.20
C ASP A 135 -18.53 -13.70 -1.44
N ASP A 136 -19.75 -13.17 -1.41
CA ASP A 136 -20.07 -11.75 -1.46
C ASP A 136 -20.20 -11.14 -0.06
N SER A 137 -19.99 -11.95 1.00
CA SER A 137 -19.88 -11.46 2.37
C SER A 137 -18.76 -10.43 2.50
N ALA A 138 -18.85 -9.58 3.52
CA ALA A 138 -17.93 -8.47 3.73
C ALA A 138 -16.48 -8.97 3.91
N VAL A 139 -15.73 -9.07 2.82
CA VAL A 139 -14.29 -9.30 2.84
C VAL A 139 -13.62 -7.94 2.91
N ALA A 140 -13.00 -7.65 4.04
CA ALA A 140 -12.19 -6.45 4.17
C ALA A 140 -10.83 -6.73 3.51
N VAL A 141 -10.49 -5.96 2.47
CA VAL A 141 -9.19 -6.10 1.81
C VAL A 141 -8.30 -4.94 2.20
N ASP A 142 -7.21 -5.25 2.90
CA ASP A 142 -6.18 -4.28 3.27
C ASP A 142 -5.12 -4.25 2.17
N VAL A 143 -5.04 -3.16 1.43
CA VAL A 143 -4.09 -3.00 0.32
C VAL A 143 -2.80 -2.34 0.81
N GLU A 144 -1.69 -3.03 0.62
CA GLU A 144 -0.33 -2.49 0.77
C GLU A 144 0.24 -2.15 -0.62
N VAL A 145 0.87 -0.98 -0.74
CA VAL A 145 1.55 -0.58 -1.96
C VAL A 145 3.02 -0.92 -1.85
N ASP A 146 3.48 -1.86 -2.67
CA ASP A 146 4.88 -2.22 -2.71
C ASP A 146 5.65 -1.19 -3.56
N VAL A 147 6.79 -0.76 -3.02
CA VAL A 147 7.75 0.12 -3.68
C VAL A 147 8.99 -0.72 -3.98
N PRO A 148 9.67 -0.53 -5.14
CA PRO A 148 10.89 -1.26 -5.43
C PRO A 148 11.92 -1.13 -4.30
N ASP A 149 12.58 -2.24 -3.96
CA ASP A 149 13.46 -2.35 -2.78
C ASP A 149 14.56 -1.27 -2.78
N GLU A 150 15.10 -0.94 -3.95
CA GLU A 150 16.11 0.10 -4.12
C GLU A 150 15.59 1.49 -3.76
N ILE A 151 14.33 1.80 -4.09
CA ILE A 151 13.69 3.08 -3.77
C ILE A 151 13.29 3.11 -2.29
N ALA A 152 12.75 2.00 -1.77
CA ALA A 152 12.43 1.86 -0.35
C ALA A 152 13.69 2.00 0.53
N LYS A 153 14.84 1.49 0.05
CA LYS A 153 16.14 1.66 0.70
C LYS A 153 16.55 3.13 0.75
N LEU A 154 16.46 3.87 -0.34
CA LEU A 154 16.78 5.31 -0.36
C LEU A 154 15.97 6.10 0.68
N TRP A 155 14.69 5.79 0.83
CA TRP A 155 13.84 6.42 1.84
C TRP A 155 14.29 6.09 3.28
N ARG A 156 14.61 4.83 3.55
CA ARG A 156 15.12 4.39 4.86
C ARG A 156 16.47 5.01 5.20
N ASP A 157 17.42 5.00 4.25
CA ASP A 157 18.74 5.62 4.40
C ASP A 157 18.61 7.13 4.70
N GLY A 158 17.66 7.81 4.05
CA GLY A 158 17.33 9.21 4.33
C GLY A 158 16.81 9.41 5.75
N LYS A 159 15.95 8.52 6.26
CA LYS A 159 15.44 8.59 7.64
C LYS A 159 16.55 8.40 8.67
N GLU A 160 17.44 7.45 8.45
CA GLU A 160 18.60 7.23 9.31
C GLU A 160 19.54 8.45 9.33
N ALA A 161 19.75 9.08 8.18
CA ALA A 161 20.52 10.32 8.07
C ALA A 161 19.84 11.49 8.82
N GLU A 162 18.51 11.63 8.74
CA GLU A 162 17.75 12.63 9.50
C GLU A 162 17.90 12.43 11.02
N GLU A 163 17.83 11.19 11.50
CA GLU A 163 18.00 10.85 12.92
C GLU A 163 19.41 11.15 13.40
N THR A 164 20.42 10.75 12.62
CA THR A 164 21.83 11.05 12.90
C THR A 164 22.08 12.56 12.96
N SER A 165 21.53 13.30 11.99
CA SER A 165 21.62 14.77 11.94
C SER A 165 20.96 15.41 13.17
N ARG A 166 19.77 14.95 13.56
CA ARG A 166 19.07 15.46 14.75
C ARG A 166 19.90 15.24 16.02
N ALA A 167 20.47 14.05 16.19
CA ALA A 167 21.33 13.74 17.33
C ALA A 167 22.61 14.59 17.33
N ALA A 168 23.23 14.83 16.17
CA ALA A 168 24.41 15.67 16.04
C ALA A 168 24.09 17.15 16.34
N GLN A 169 22.96 17.68 15.86
CA GLN A 169 22.53 19.05 16.13
C GLN A 169 22.19 19.26 17.61
N ALA A 170 21.51 18.30 18.25
CA ALA A 170 21.23 18.34 19.68
C ALA A 170 22.54 18.40 20.48
N ARG A 171 23.51 17.53 20.17
CA ARG A 171 24.85 17.55 20.77
C ARG A 171 25.55 18.89 20.54
N ALA A 172 25.51 19.43 19.33
CA ALA A 172 26.14 20.71 19.00
C ALA A 172 25.53 21.88 19.79
N VAL A 173 24.21 21.88 20.03
CA VAL A 173 23.55 22.90 20.88
C VAL A 173 24.07 22.81 22.31
N VAL A 174 24.12 21.61 22.90
CA VAL A 174 24.64 21.40 24.25
C VAL A 174 26.09 21.88 24.36
N LEU A 175 26.96 21.46 23.44
CA LEU A 175 28.37 21.83 23.44
C LEU A 175 28.57 23.34 23.30
N ARG A 176 27.83 24.02 22.41
CA ARG A 176 27.91 25.48 22.25
C ARG A 176 27.49 26.21 23.52
N ARG A 177 26.42 25.77 24.19
CA ARG A 177 25.99 26.36 25.47
C ARG A 177 27.06 26.16 26.55
N SER A 178 27.59 24.95 26.68
CA SER A 178 28.67 24.64 27.64
C SER A 178 29.92 25.48 27.39
N ALA A 179 30.32 25.65 26.13
CA ALA A 179 31.47 26.48 25.75
C ALA A 179 31.27 27.95 26.13
N VAL A 180 30.10 28.52 25.84
CA VAL A 180 29.76 29.89 26.23
C VAL A 180 29.79 30.04 27.76
N ARG A 181 29.14 29.15 28.51
CA ARG A 181 29.13 29.21 29.97
C ARG A 181 30.54 29.10 30.56
N ALA A 182 31.35 28.16 30.07
CA ALA A 182 32.72 27.97 30.55
C ALA A 182 33.61 29.19 30.30
N LEU A 183 33.49 29.82 29.13
CA LEU A 183 34.26 31.02 28.81
C LEU A 183 33.82 32.22 29.67
N ARG A 184 32.52 32.36 29.89
CA ARG A 184 31.94 33.45 30.70
C ARG A 184 32.26 33.28 32.19
N ALA A 185 32.30 32.06 32.70
CA ALA A 185 32.74 31.75 34.06
C ALA A 185 34.22 32.11 34.33
N ARG A 186 35.05 32.18 33.28
CA ARG A 186 36.44 32.67 33.36
C ARG A 186 36.55 34.20 33.30
N GLY A 187 35.43 34.93 33.34
CA GLY A 187 35.41 36.39 33.39
C GLY A 187 35.50 37.10 32.04
N TYR A 188 35.57 36.37 30.91
CA TYR A 188 35.57 36.98 29.58
C TYR A 188 34.26 37.73 29.34
N PRO A 189 34.24 39.02 28.93
CA PRO A 189 33.01 39.75 28.62
C PRO A 189 32.27 39.14 27.41
N ALA A 190 30.96 39.39 27.31
CA ALA A 190 30.11 38.81 26.25
C ALA A 190 30.58 39.18 24.83
N GLU A 191 31.19 40.36 24.66
CA GLU A 191 31.75 40.83 23.39
C GLU A 191 33.01 40.04 23.00
N ALA A 192 33.89 39.77 23.97
CA ALA A 192 35.06 38.93 23.73
C ALA A 192 34.65 37.48 23.41
N ALA A 193 33.63 36.94 24.09
CA ALA A 193 33.09 35.61 23.78
C ALA A 193 32.44 35.55 22.39
N ALA A 194 31.69 36.59 22.01
CA ALA A 194 31.10 36.73 20.67
C ALA A 194 32.19 36.75 19.58
N ALA A 195 33.23 37.55 19.77
CA ALA A 195 34.38 37.60 18.87
C ALA A 195 35.12 36.26 18.79
N ALA A 196 35.38 35.60 19.92
CA ALA A 196 36.09 34.32 19.98
C ALA A 196 35.33 33.19 19.28
N PHE A 197 34.00 33.16 19.36
CA PHE A 197 33.17 32.11 18.76
C PHE A 197 32.59 32.49 17.38
N GLY A 198 32.88 33.69 16.87
CA GLY A 198 32.37 34.15 15.58
C GLY A 198 30.84 34.27 15.53
N VAL A 199 30.21 34.64 16.64
CA VAL A 199 28.74 34.82 16.74
C VAL A 199 28.39 36.20 17.28
N SER A 200 27.13 36.62 17.15
CA SER A 200 26.69 37.89 17.69
C SER A 200 26.64 37.89 19.23
N ARG A 201 26.77 39.08 19.83
CA ARG A 201 26.57 39.28 21.29
C ARG A 201 25.19 38.81 21.76
N GLN A 202 24.15 39.04 20.95
CA GLN A 202 22.80 38.54 21.24
C GLN A 202 22.76 37.01 21.31
N ARG A 203 23.48 36.33 20.41
CA ARG A 203 23.56 34.86 20.40
C ARG A 203 24.24 34.33 21.65
N ILE A 204 25.28 34.98 22.14
CA ILE A 204 25.91 34.66 23.45
C ILE A 204 24.87 34.73 24.57
N GLY A 205 24.11 35.83 24.66
CA GLY A 205 23.08 35.98 25.69
C GLY A 205 21.96 34.93 25.61
N GLN A 206 21.56 34.51 24.40
CA GLN A 206 20.59 33.42 24.23
C GLN A 206 21.15 32.07 24.73
N LEU A 207 22.41 31.78 24.45
CA LEU A 207 23.06 30.53 24.86
C LEU A 207 23.33 30.47 26.37
N GLU A 208 23.50 31.62 27.03
CA GLU A 208 23.56 31.72 28.49
C GLU A 208 22.21 31.42 29.15
N LYS A 209 21.15 32.12 28.71
CA LYS A 209 19.82 32.10 29.34
C LYS A 209 19.04 30.82 29.13
N SER A 210 19.36 30.06 28.09
CA SER A 210 18.66 28.81 27.82
C SER A 210 19.11 27.75 28.84
N GLU A 211 18.33 27.53 29.91
CA GLU A 211 18.57 26.43 30.84
C GLU A 211 18.59 25.07 30.10
N PRO A 212 19.35 24.08 30.58
CA PRO A 212 19.22 22.72 30.07
C PRO A 212 17.85 22.20 30.50
N THR A 213 16.93 22.00 29.55
CA THR A 213 15.63 21.39 29.84
C THR A 213 15.86 19.92 30.19
N GLU A 214 16.06 19.65 31.47
CA GLU A 214 16.09 18.33 32.07
C GLU A 214 14.64 17.83 32.21
N LYS A 215 14.04 17.42 31.09
CA LYS A 215 12.74 16.72 31.06
C LYS A 215 12.74 15.69 29.94
N ALA A 216 13.27 14.50 30.22
CA ALA A 216 12.92 13.24 29.58
C ALA A 216 13.59 12.06 30.31
N ALA A 217 13.10 11.73 31.50
CA ALA A 217 13.25 10.41 32.13
C ALA A 217 12.27 10.32 33.31
N SER A 218 11.01 10.00 33.01
CA SER A 218 10.02 9.45 33.95
C SER A 218 9.01 8.66 33.14
#